data_AF-A0A251XJD5-F1
#
_entry.id   AF-A0A251XJD5-F1
#
_cell.length_a   1.000
_cell.length_b   1.000
_cell.length_c   1.000
_cell.angle_alpha   90.00
_cell.angle_beta   90.00
_cell.angle_gamma   90.00
#
_symmetry.space_group_name_H-M   'P 1'
#
loop_
_entity.id
_entity.type
_entity.pdbx_description
1 polymer ?
#
loop_
_entity_poly.entity_id
_entity_poly.type
_entity_poly.pdbx_seq_one_letter_code
_entity_poly.pdbx_strand_id
1 'polypeptide(L)'
;MPAKRQIREVLGQVERQAAPDGFFRSFAEDARPDSGELPASLRQDLGARAEEARSAYERLASFLGSELEPAGRDADAVGREQYALRSRSFLGAEVDLDETYEWGVGELARMVEEQEAIAREILPGASVLEAIAHLDGDASRSSTARTPSARGCRRRATARWRSSAARTSTSPRRSARSSA
;
A
#
# COMPACT_ATOMS: atom_id res chain seq x y z
N MET A 1 0.93 -18.40 17.12
CA MET A 1 -0.48 -17.96 17.07
C MET A 1 -0.55 -16.50 16.63
N PRO A 2 -1.48 -16.14 15.72
CA PRO A 2 -1.70 -14.75 15.32
C PRO A 2 -2.34 -13.92 16.44
N ALA A 3 -2.23 -12.60 16.35
CA ALA A 3 -2.84 -11.68 17.31
C ALA A 3 -4.36 -11.60 17.12
N LYS A 4 -5.12 -11.53 18.22
CA LYS A 4 -6.60 -11.43 18.19
C LYS A 4 -7.08 -10.29 17.31
N ARG A 5 -6.37 -9.15 17.31
CA ARG A 5 -6.67 -8.00 16.44
C ARG A 5 -6.71 -8.40 14.96
N GLN A 6 -5.74 -9.17 14.49
CA GLN A 6 -5.70 -9.61 13.10
C GLN A 6 -6.76 -10.67 12.80
N ILE A 7 -7.04 -11.57 13.75
CA ILE A 7 -8.11 -12.57 13.58
C ILE A 7 -9.46 -11.89 13.43
N ARG A 8 -9.78 -10.90 14.28
CA ARG A 8 -11.02 -10.12 14.21
C ARG A 8 -11.15 -9.33 12.91
N GLU A 9 -10.04 -8.77 12.41
CA GLU A 9 -10.04 -8.07 11.13
C GLU A 9 -10.37 -9.02 9.96
N VAL A 10 -9.71 -10.18 9.91
CA VAL A 10 -9.99 -11.18 8.86
C VAL A 10 -11.40 -11.76 9.01
N LEU A 11 -11.88 -11.99 10.23
CA LEU A 11 -13.25 -12.39 10.50
C LEU A 11 -14.25 -11.40 9.87
N GLY A 12 -14.10 -10.10 10.13
CA GLY A 12 -14.97 -9.09 9.53
C GLY A 12 -14.91 -9.04 8.01
N GLN A 13 -13.74 -9.32 7.41
CA GLN A 13 -13.61 -9.42 5.94
C GLN A 13 -14.33 -10.66 5.38
N VAL A 14 -14.19 -11.81 6.05
CA VAL A 14 -14.83 -13.06 5.66
C VAL A 14 -16.35 -12.96 5.79
N GLU A 15 -16.86 -12.35 6.86
CA GLU A 15 -18.29 -12.09 7.05
C GLU A 15 -18.86 -11.19 5.94
N ARG A 16 -18.16 -10.12 5.54
CA ARG A 16 -18.58 -9.29 4.40
C ARG A 16 -18.61 -10.05 3.08
N GLN A 17 -17.69 -10.98 2.87
CA GLN A 17 -17.69 -11.81 1.66
C GLN A 17 -18.83 -12.84 1.66
N ALA A 18 -19.18 -13.38 2.84
CA ALA A 18 -20.26 -14.35 3.02
C ALA A 18 -21.67 -13.74 3.15
N ALA A 19 -21.77 -12.42 3.30
CA ALA A 19 -23.01 -11.70 3.45
C ALA A 19 -23.99 -11.99 2.29
N PRO A 20 -25.31 -11.86 2.50
CA PRO A 20 -26.29 -12.06 1.45
C PRO A 20 -26.01 -11.23 0.20
N ASP A 21 -25.58 -9.97 0.36
CA ASP A 21 -25.16 -9.04 -0.70
C ASP A 21 -23.63 -9.02 -0.91
N GLY A 22 -22.93 -10.05 -0.42
CA GLY A 22 -21.48 -10.17 -0.49
C GLY A 22 -20.93 -10.47 -1.88
N PHE A 23 -19.60 -10.59 -1.96
CA PHE A 23 -18.87 -10.76 -3.22
C PHE A 23 -19.34 -11.98 -4.02
N PHE A 24 -19.53 -13.15 -3.40
CA PHE A 24 -19.85 -14.37 -4.15
C PHE A 24 -21.21 -14.28 -4.86
N ARG A 25 -22.21 -13.67 -4.21
CA ARG A 25 -23.53 -13.50 -4.80
C ARG A 25 -23.50 -12.47 -5.92
N SER A 26 -22.97 -11.27 -5.64
CA SER A 26 -22.85 -10.19 -6.65
C SER A 26 -22.04 -10.65 -7.86
N PHE A 27 -20.95 -11.39 -7.66
CA PHE A 27 -20.17 -11.97 -8.75
C PHE A 27 -21.00 -12.86 -9.68
N ALA A 28 -21.84 -13.75 -9.15
CA ALA A 28 -22.70 -14.60 -9.96
C ALA A 28 -23.87 -13.85 -10.60
N GLU A 29 -24.45 -12.88 -9.89
CA GLU A 29 -25.59 -12.07 -10.36
C GLU A 29 -25.19 -11.10 -11.48
N ASP A 30 -23.99 -10.52 -11.38
CA ASP A 30 -23.45 -9.55 -12.33
C ASP A 30 -22.69 -10.19 -13.49
N ALA A 31 -22.54 -11.53 -13.51
CA ALA A 31 -21.84 -12.24 -14.57
C ALA A 31 -22.51 -12.02 -15.94
N ARG A 32 -21.83 -11.32 -16.85
CA ARG A 32 -22.28 -11.07 -18.22
C ARG A 32 -21.13 -11.32 -19.20
N PRO A 33 -21.39 -11.99 -20.35
CA PRO A 33 -20.40 -12.05 -21.43
C PRO A 33 -20.31 -10.71 -22.16
N ASP A 34 -19.24 -10.49 -22.93
CA ASP A 34 -19.05 -9.28 -23.76
C ASP A 34 -20.18 -9.09 -24.79
N SER A 35 -20.80 -10.19 -25.22
CA SER A 35 -21.93 -10.18 -26.15
C SER A 35 -22.94 -11.29 -25.81
N GLY A 36 -24.23 -10.97 -25.90
CA GLY A 36 -25.32 -11.93 -25.70
C GLY A 36 -25.66 -12.17 -24.23
N GLU A 37 -26.40 -13.24 -23.98
CA GLU A 37 -26.80 -13.64 -22.62
C GLU A 37 -26.00 -14.85 -22.14
N LEU A 38 -25.83 -14.94 -20.82
CA LEU A 38 -25.23 -16.10 -20.19
C LEU A 38 -26.16 -17.32 -20.35
N PRO A 39 -25.68 -18.47 -20.86
CA PRO A 39 -26.49 -19.69 -20.96
C PRO A 39 -27.13 -20.06 -19.61
N ALA A 40 -28.38 -20.51 -19.63
CA ALA A 40 -29.14 -20.79 -18.41
C ALA A 40 -28.47 -21.83 -17.50
N SER A 41 -27.87 -22.89 -18.09
CA SER A 41 -27.10 -23.89 -17.34
C SER A 41 -25.91 -23.28 -16.61
N LEU A 42 -25.14 -22.42 -17.30
CA LEU A 42 -23.98 -21.75 -16.70
C LEU A 42 -24.41 -20.75 -15.61
N ARG A 43 -25.55 -20.07 -15.79
CA ARG A 43 -26.12 -19.17 -14.77
C ARG A 43 -26.47 -19.94 -13.49
N GLN A 44 -27.12 -21.10 -13.66
CA GLN A 44 -27.47 -21.97 -12.55
C GLN A 44 -26.22 -22.50 -11.84
N ASP A 45 -25.22 -22.96 -12.60
CA ASP A 45 -23.96 -23.44 -12.05
C ASP A 45 -23.23 -22.34 -11.27
N LEU A 46 -23.14 -21.11 -11.80
CA LEU A 46 -22.55 -19.97 -11.09
C LEU A 46 -23.27 -19.67 -9.78
N GLY A 47 -24.61 -19.66 -9.78
CA GLY A 47 -25.40 -19.46 -8.57
C GLY A 47 -25.14 -20.54 -7.51
N ALA A 48 -25.08 -21.81 -7.93
CA ALA A 48 -24.80 -22.92 -7.03
C ALA A 48 -23.38 -22.83 -6.43
N ARG A 49 -22.37 -22.54 -7.26
CA ARG A 49 -20.97 -22.41 -6.80
C ARG A 49 -20.74 -21.17 -5.93
N ALA A 50 -21.42 -20.08 -6.21
CA ALA A 50 -21.42 -18.90 -5.36
C ALA A 50 -21.95 -19.22 -3.96
N GLU A 51 -23.05 -19.98 -3.87
CA GLU A 51 -23.62 -20.38 -2.59
C GLU A 51 -22.71 -21.35 -1.82
N GLU A 52 -22.06 -22.31 -2.51
CA GLU A 52 -21.06 -23.18 -1.90
C GLU A 52 -19.87 -22.40 -1.32
N ALA A 53 -19.34 -21.42 -2.07
CA ALA A 53 -18.25 -20.56 -1.63
C ALA A 53 -18.65 -19.69 -0.44
N ARG A 54 -19.86 -19.09 -0.49
CA ARG A 54 -20.45 -18.33 0.60
C ARG A 54 -20.52 -19.17 1.88
N SER A 55 -21.06 -20.39 1.78
CA SER A 55 -21.16 -21.32 2.91
C SER A 55 -19.80 -21.75 3.47
N ALA A 56 -18.78 -21.88 2.61
CA ALA A 56 -17.41 -22.14 3.06
C ALA A 56 -16.84 -20.98 3.89
N TYR A 57 -17.13 -19.73 3.50
CA TYR A 57 -16.73 -18.55 4.25
C TYR A 57 -17.50 -18.41 5.56
N GLU A 58 -18.78 -18.80 5.63
CA GLU A 58 -19.52 -18.85 6.90
C GLU A 58 -18.87 -19.82 7.89
N ARG A 59 -18.45 -21.01 7.43
CA ARG A 59 -17.72 -21.98 8.27
C ARG A 59 -16.37 -21.41 8.71
N LEU A 60 -15.66 -20.74 7.83
CA LEU A 60 -14.40 -20.08 8.18
C LEU A 60 -14.62 -18.97 9.22
N ALA A 61 -15.65 -18.14 9.07
CA ALA A 61 -15.99 -17.10 10.05
C ALA A 61 -16.29 -17.74 11.43
N SER A 62 -17.08 -18.81 11.45
CA SER A 62 -17.37 -19.56 12.68
C SER A 62 -16.08 -20.06 13.35
N PHE A 63 -15.17 -20.69 12.60
CA PHE A 63 -13.88 -21.14 13.11
C PHE A 63 -13.02 -19.99 13.64
N LEU A 64 -12.91 -18.90 12.88
CA LEU A 64 -12.12 -17.74 13.26
C LEU A 64 -12.62 -17.12 14.57
N GLY A 65 -13.94 -16.97 14.73
CA GLY A 65 -14.55 -16.36 15.91
C GLY A 65 -14.63 -17.27 17.13
N SER A 66 -14.96 -18.56 16.95
CA SER A 66 -15.24 -19.47 18.06
C SER A 66 -14.03 -20.28 18.53
N GLU A 67 -13.06 -20.54 17.65
CA GLU A 67 -11.90 -21.37 17.97
C GLU A 67 -10.60 -20.57 17.93
N LEU A 68 -10.34 -19.84 16.84
CA LEU A 68 -9.04 -19.20 16.64
C LEU A 68 -8.88 -17.93 17.47
N GLU A 69 -9.92 -17.09 17.57
CA GLU A 69 -9.88 -15.84 18.33
C GLU A 69 -9.59 -16.07 19.82
N PRO A 70 -10.27 -17.02 20.52
CA PRO A 70 -9.95 -17.31 21.92
C PRO A 70 -8.52 -17.83 22.12
N ALA A 71 -7.98 -18.58 21.14
CA ALA A 71 -6.60 -19.09 21.15
C ALA A 71 -5.55 -18.07 20.66
N GLY A 72 -5.99 -16.91 20.17
CA GLY A 72 -5.13 -15.84 19.69
C GLY A 72 -4.37 -15.16 20.84
N ARG A 73 -3.26 -14.50 20.51
CA ARG A 73 -2.48 -13.70 21.47
C ARG A 73 -3.02 -12.26 21.53
N ASP A 74 -2.95 -11.61 22.69
CA ASP A 74 -3.39 -10.22 22.83
C ASP A 74 -2.36 -9.23 22.27
N ALA A 75 -1.08 -9.48 22.50
CA ALA A 75 -0.02 -8.62 21.98
C ALA A 75 0.11 -8.73 20.46
N ASP A 76 0.34 -7.60 19.78
CA ASP A 76 0.59 -7.59 18.34
C ASP A 76 2.06 -7.73 17.97
N ALA A 77 2.98 -7.34 18.87
CA ALA A 77 4.42 -7.43 18.64
C ALA A 77 4.86 -8.88 18.44
N VAL A 78 5.41 -9.22 17.27
CA VAL A 78 5.77 -10.61 16.91
C VAL A 78 7.03 -11.15 17.58
N GLY A 79 7.80 -10.27 18.24
CA GLY A 79 9.09 -10.59 18.86
C GLY A 79 10.26 -10.47 17.88
N ARG A 80 11.47 -10.31 18.42
CA ARG A 80 12.69 -10.02 17.67
C ARG A 80 13.03 -11.08 16.62
N GLU A 81 12.98 -12.36 16.99
CA GLU A 81 13.33 -13.47 16.10
C GLU A 81 12.42 -13.53 14.87
N GLN A 82 11.10 -13.48 15.09
CA GLN A 82 10.12 -13.51 14.00
C GLN A 82 10.22 -12.25 13.13
N TYR A 83 10.46 -11.09 13.75
CA TYR A 83 10.64 -9.85 13.00
C TYR A 83 11.89 -9.90 12.12
N ALA A 84 13.03 -10.38 12.63
CA ALA A 84 14.28 -10.51 11.87
C ALA A 84 14.10 -11.40 10.63
N LEU A 85 13.45 -12.56 10.77
CA LEU A 85 13.17 -13.47 9.66
C LEU A 85 12.30 -12.81 8.58
N ARG A 86 11.24 -12.11 8.99
CA ARG A 86 10.31 -11.45 8.07
C ARG A 86 10.95 -10.23 7.41
N SER A 87 11.74 -9.45 8.15
CA SER A 87 12.51 -8.32 7.64
C SER A 87 13.46 -8.79 6.53
N ARG A 88 14.24 -9.84 6.77
CA ARG A 88 15.14 -10.42 5.76
C ARG A 88 14.39 -10.91 4.51
N SER A 89 13.23 -11.55 4.69
CA SER A 89 12.40 -11.99 3.57
C SER A 89 11.89 -10.82 2.72
N PHE A 90 11.65 -9.64 3.32
CA PHE A 90 11.15 -8.47 2.61
C PHE A 90 12.27 -7.64 1.98
N LEU A 91 13.35 -7.40 2.71
CA LEU A 91 14.48 -6.58 2.28
C LEU A 91 15.45 -7.33 1.36
N GLY A 92 15.48 -8.66 1.44
CA GLY A 92 16.50 -9.48 0.77
C GLY A 92 17.88 -9.39 1.41
N ALA A 93 17.99 -8.79 2.60
CA ALA A 93 19.22 -8.61 3.36
C ALA A 93 18.96 -8.72 4.86
N GLU A 94 19.97 -9.14 5.61
CA GLU A 94 19.94 -9.08 7.08
C GLU A 94 20.47 -7.73 7.54
N VAL A 95 19.73 -7.07 8.44
CA VAL A 95 20.05 -5.74 8.96
C VAL A 95 20.11 -5.80 10.48
N ASP A 96 20.95 -4.95 11.08
CA ASP A 96 20.89 -4.71 12.52
C ASP A 96 19.63 -3.90 12.83
N LEU A 97 18.70 -4.50 13.58
CA LEU A 97 17.39 -3.91 13.85
C LEU A 97 17.46 -2.70 14.77
N ASP A 98 18.42 -2.68 15.70
CA ASP A 98 18.52 -1.60 16.69
C ASP A 98 19.22 -0.39 16.03
N GLU A 99 20.31 -0.63 15.29
CA GLU A 99 20.95 0.41 14.47
C GLU A 99 19.98 1.00 13.44
N THR A 100 19.23 0.15 12.73
CA THR A 100 18.25 0.60 11.72
C THR A 100 17.14 1.43 12.36
N TYR A 101 16.72 1.08 13.58
CA TYR A 101 15.71 1.85 14.31
C TYR A 101 16.23 3.24 14.69
N GLU A 102 17.42 3.33 15.27
CA GLU A 102 18.06 4.60 15.64
C GLU A 102 18.29 5.50 14.43
N TRP A 103 18.79 4.91 13.33
CA TRP A 103 18.92 5.61 12.06
C TRP A 103 17.56 6.14 11.56
N GLY A 104 16.52 5.31 11.62
CA GLY A 104 15.17 5.70 11.19
C GLY A 104 14.58 6.87 11.99
N VAL A 105 14.83 6.91 13.30
CA VAL A 105 14.43 8.04 14.16
C VAL A 105 15.16 9.32 13.75
N GLY A 106 16.48 9.24 13.55
CA GLY A 106 17.28 10.39 13.10
C GLY A 106 16.86 10.90 11.72
N GLU A 107 16.62 9.99 10.78
CA GLU A 107 16.21 10.36 9.42
C GLU A 107 14.79 10.96 9.40
N LEU A 108 13.87 10.46 10.23
CA LEU A 108 12.56 11.07 10.39
C LEU A 108 12.67 12.51 10.92
N ALA A 109 13.49 12.74 11.95
CA ALA A 109 13.72 14.08 12.49
C ALA A 109 14.28 15.04 11.41
N ARG A 110 15.27 14.57 10.64
CA ARG A 110 15.84 15.33 9.52
C ARG A 110 14.78 15.68 8.46
N MET A 111 13.91 14.74 8.12
CA MET A 111 12.81 14.99 7.17
C MET A 111 11.79 15.99 7.70
N VAL A 112 11.47 15.96 9.01
CA VAL A 112 10.56 16.93 9.63
C VAL A 112 11.16 18.34 9.55
N GLU A 113 12.43 18.52 9.90
CA GLU A 113 13.11 19.81 9.79
C GLU A 113 13.10 20.35 8.35
N GLU A 114 13.36 19.47 7.38
CA GLU A 114 13.32 19.82 5.96
C GLU A 114 11.91 20.25 5.51
N GLN A 115 10.87 19.51 5.93
CA GLN A 115 9.47 19.87 5.64
C GLN A 115 9.08 21.21 6.25
N GLU A 116 9.48 21.49 7.49
CA GLU A 116 9.21 22.76 8.16
C GLU A 116 9.93 23.94 7.52
N ALA A 117 11.18 23.75 7.07
CA ALA A 117 11.91 24.77 6.33
C ALA A 117 11.19 25.11 5.01
N ILE A 118 10.82 24.07 4.24
CA ILE A 118 10.07 24.23 2.98
C ILE A 118 8.71 24.89 3.22
N ALA A 119 8.00 24.54 4.31
CA ALA A 119 6.73 25.17 4.65
C ALA A 119 6.86 26.69 4.82
N ARG A 120 7.91 27.14 5.53
CA ARG A 120 8.23 28.56 5.71
C ARG A 120 8.65 29.27 4.42
N GLU A 121 9.25 28.55 3.46
CA GLU A 121 9.54 29.09 2.13
C GLU A 121 8.27 29.27 1.28
N ILE A 122 7.33 28.33 1.38
CA ILE A 122 6.05 28.38 0.65
C ILE A 122 5.16 29.48 1.20
N LEU A 123 4.97 29.49 2.52
CA LEU A 123 4.14 30.43 3.23
C LEU A 123 4.89 30.90 4.49
N PRO A 124 5.42 32.14 4.49
CA PRO A 124 6.22 32.65 5.60
C PRO A 124 5.50 32.52 6.95
N GLY A 125 6.17 31.88 7.92
CA GLY A 125 5.64 31.67 9.27
C GLY A 125 4.65 30.52 9.42
N ALA A 126 4.33 29.79 8.34
CA ALA A 126 3.40 28.67 8.38
C ALA A 126 4.03 27.40 8.96
N SER A 127 3.19 26.62 9.64
CA SER A 127 3.41 25.20 9.86
C SER A 127 3.29 24.40 8.55
N VAL A 128 3.75 23.14 8.58
CA VAL A 128 3.62 22.22 7.45
C VAL A 128 2.16 22.06 7.02
N LEU A 129 1.22 21.91 7.96
CA LEU A 129 -0.20 21.74 7.63
C LEU A 129 -0.82 22.99 7.00
N GLU A 130 -0.45 24.18 7.46
CA GLU A 130 -0.92 25.44 6.87
C GLU A 130 -0.36 25.64 5.46
N ALA A 131 0.91 25.31 5.24
CA ALA A 131 1.50 25.33 3.90
C ALA A 131 0.82 24.31 2.96
N ILE A 132 0.48 23.11 3.44
CA ILE A 132 -0.30 22.12 2.68
C ILE A 132 -1.68 22.68 2.32
N ALA A 133 -2.42 23.21 3.30
CA ALA A 133 -3.75 23.78 3.05
C ALA A 133 -3.71 24.95 2.05
N HIS A 134 -2.66 25.78 2.12
CA HIS A 134 -2.41 26.84 1.16
C HIS A 134 -2.19 26.30 -0.26
N LEU A 135 -1.35 25.27 -0.40
CA LEU A 135 -1.09 24.63 -1.69
C LEU A 135 -2.31 23.91 -2.26
N ASP A 136 -3.11 23.25 -1.42
CA ASP A 136 -4.34 22.57 -1.83
C ASP A 136 -5.42 23.55 -2.31
N GLY A 137 -5.43 24.76 -1.73
CA GLY A 137 -6.29 25.86 -2.17
C GLY A 137 -5.86 26.54 -3.47
N ASP A 138 -4.63 26.29 -3.96
CA ASP A 138 -4.09 26.92 -5.16
C ASP A 138 -4.62 26.22 -6.43
N ALA A 139 -5.58 26.87 -7.10
CA ALA A 139 -6.17 26.38 -8.34
C ALA A 139 -5.17 26.21 -9.49
N SER A 140 -3.99 26.84 -9.44
CA SER A 140 -2.93 26.62 -10.44
C SER A 140 -2.16 25.31 -10.24
N ARG A 141 -2.27 24.73 -9.03
CA ARG A 141 -1.66 23.46 -8.63
C ARG A 141 -2.66 22.31 -8.63
N SER A 142 -3.96 22.60 -8.62
CA SER A 142 -4.98 21.60 -8.87
C SER A 142 -5.07 21.31 -10.38
N SER A 143 -4.94 20.03 -10.76
CA SER A 143 -5.29 19.63 -12.12
C SER A 143 -6.79 19.42 -12.19
N THR A 144 -7.53 20.40 -12.71
CA THR A 144 -8.93 20.22 -13.08
C THR A 144 -9.02 19.34 -14.32
N ALA A 145 -8.81 18.05 -14.15
CA ALA A 145 -9.10 17.08 -15.19
C ALA A 145 -9.36 15.71 -14.58
N ARG A 146 -10.62 15.29 -14.66
CA ARG A 146 -11.02 13.89 -14.81
C ARG A 146 -10.57 13.39 -16.19
N THR A 147 -9.27 13.48 -16.44
CA THR A 147 -8.54 12.92 -17.57
C THR A 147 -7.15 12.62 -17.00
N PRO A 148 -6.67 11.38 -17.02
CA PRO A 148 -5.38 11.07 -16.43
C PRO A 148 -4.32 11.90 -17.14
N SER A 149 -3.77 12.91 -16.45
CA SER A 149 -2.74 13.79 -16.99
C SER A 149 -1.40 13.05 -17.04
N ALA A 150 -1.35 11.95 -17.80
CA ALA A 150 -0.11 11.33 -18.24
C ALA A 150 0.78 12.34 -19.03
N ARG A 151 0.20 13.45 -19.49
CA ARG A 151 0.89 14.57 -20.15
C ARG A 151 1.73 15.40 -19.16
N GLY A 152 1.27 15.61 -17.92
CA GLY A 152 2.03 16.28 -16.85
C GLY A 152 3.20 15.44 -16.33
N CYS A 153 2.97 14.16 -16.07
CA CYS A 153 4.04 13.22 -15.68
C CYS A 153 5.10 13.04 -16.78
N ARG A 154 4.71 12.91 -18.06
CA ARG A 154 5.65 12.77 -19.19
C ARG A 154 6.53 14.01 -19.42
N ARG A 155 5.97 15.23 -19.25
CA ARG A 155 6.74 16.49 -19.35
C ARG A 155 7.79 16.64 -18.25
N ARG A 156 7.48 16.26 -17.00
CA ARG A 156 8.46 16.32 -15.89
C ARG A 156 9.53 15.24 -15.99
N ALA A 157 9.17 14.03 -16.41
CA ALA A 157 10.14 12.94 -16.61
C ALA A 157 11.18 13.27 -17.71
N THR A 158 10.75 13.86 -18.82
CA THR A 158 11.65 14.23 -19.94
C THR A 158 12.57 15.40 -19.60
N ALA A 159 12.12 16.39 -18.83
CA ALA A 159 12.96 17.50 -18.36
C ALA A 159 14.07 16.99 -17.40
N ARG A 160 13.73 16.10 -16.46
CA ARG A 160 14.70 15.53 -15.50
C ARG A 160 15.74 14.65 -16.19
N TRP A 161 15.36 13.91 -17.22
CA TRP A 161 16.27 13.06 -18.00
C TRP A 161 17.27 13.88 -18.83
N ARG A 162 16.83 14.97 -19.47
CA ARG A 162 17.73 15.88 -20.22
C ARG A 162 18.76 16.57 -19.31
N SER A 163 18.36 16.99 -18.11
CA SER A 163 19.28 17.60 -17.14
C SER A 163 20.27 16.60 -16.53
N SER A 164 19.91 15.31 -16.45
CA SER A 164 20.82 14.23 -16.01
C SER A 164 21.82 13.84 -17.10
N ALA A 165 21.37 13.75 -18.36
CA ALA A 165 22.21 13.47 -19.52
C ALA A 165 23.25 14.59 -19.77
N ALA A 166 22.90 15.86 -19.51
CA ALA A 166 23.82 16.99 -19.64
C ALA A 166 24.90 17.04 -18.54
N ARG A 167 24.67 16.42 -17.37
CA ARG A 167 25.66 16.38 -16.27
C ARG A 167 26.67 15.24 -16.42
N THR A 168 26.33 14.20 -17.15
CA THR A 168 27.21 13.04 -17.38
C THR A 168 28.20 13.25 -18.52
N SER A 169 27.98 14.21 -19.43
CA SER A 169 28.91 14.54 -20.52
C SER A 169 30.12 15.39 -20.11
N THR A 170 30.13 15.96 -18.89
CA THR A 170 31.10 17.01 -18.50
C THR A 170 31.97 16.61 -17.30
N SER A 171 31.97 15.33 -16.88
CA SER A 171 32.82 14.87 -15.77
C SER A 171 34.12 14.24 -16.29
N PRO A 172 35.31 14.76 -15.93
CA PRO A 172 36.57 14.18 -16.37
C PRO A 172 36.84 12.88 -15.61
N ARG A 173 37.10 11.79 -16.35
CA ARG A 173 37.46 10.46 -15.81
C ARG A 173 38.63 10.58 -14.84
N ARG A 174 38.38 10.39 -13.54
CA ARG A 174 39.44 10.27 -12.53
C ARG A 174 39.94 8.83 -12.53
N SER A 175 41.18 8.63 -12.98
CA SER A 175 41.88 7.34 -12.99
C SER A 175 42.06 6.81 -11.56
N ALA A 176 41.56 5.62 -11.28
CA ALA A 176 41.89 4.88 -10.06
C ALA A 176 43.31 4.31 -10.19
N ARG A 177 44.26 4.83 -9.40
CA ARG A 177 45.52 4.14 -9.11
C ARG A 177 45.25 3.13 -8.00
N SER A 178 45.48 1.86 -8.30
CA SER A 178 45.67 0.78 -7.34
C SER A 178 47.07 0.92 -6.73
N SER A 179 47.21 0.72 -5.42
CA SER A 179 48.48 0.40 -4.79
C SER A 179 48.25 -0.62 -3.69
N ALA A 180 49.15 -1.60 -3.70
CA ALA A 180 49.27 -2.78 -2.86
C ALA A 180 49.43 -2.47 -1.37
#